data_AF-A0A5N6RN79-F1
#
_entry.id   AF-A0A5N6RN79-F1
#
_cell.length_a   1.000
_cell.length_b   1.000
_cell.length_c   1.000
_cell.angle_alpha   90.00
_cell.angle_beta   90.00
_cell.angle_gamma   90.00
#
_symmetry.space_group_name_H-M   'P 1'
#
loop_
_entity.id
_entity.type
_entity.pdbx_description
1 polymer ?
#
loop_
_entity_poly.entity_id
_entity_poly.type
_entity_poly.pdbx_seq_one_letter_code
_entity_poly.pdbx_strand_id
1 'polypeptide(L)'
;MDQSQTQTSIRGTKGYVAPKWFRSTPIAAKVDVYSFGVMLLEVICCRKSVDVESGKEDKVILTDWAYDSFQEGALDVMVEYDMEALDDMEKLERFVKVAIWCIQEDASLRPTMRKVMHMLEGVVDVPFPPCPSPFTTT
;
A
#
# COMPACT_ATOMS: atom_id res chain seq x y z
N MET A 1 -27.73 -9.31 20.33
CA MET A 1 -27.43 -9.14 21.77
C MET A 1 -26.55 -10.34 22.11
N ASP A 2 -25.23 -10.24 22.04
CA ASP A 2 -24.38 -9.74 23.13
C ASP A 2 -22.98 -9.37 22.60
N GLN A 3 -22.49 -8.16 22.89
CA GLN A 3 -21.13 -7.69 22.55
C GLN A 3 -20.20 -7.93 23.75
N SER A 4 -19.16 -8.74 23.59
CA SER A 4 -18.07 -8.82 24.57
C SER A 4 -17.01 -7.74 24.27
N GLN A 5 -17.27 -6.52 24.73
CA GLN A 5 -16.24 -5.48 24.83
C GLN A 5 -15.36 -5.76 26.06
N THR A 6 -14.10 -6.13 25.84
CA THR A 6 -13.09 -6.21 26.90
C THR A 6 -12.53 -4.82 27.18
N GLN A 7 -13.09 -4.13 28.20
CA GLN A 7 -12.45 -2.97 28.82
C GLN A 7 -11.26 -3.42 29.67
N THR A 8 -10.04 -3.29 29.15
CA THR A 8 -8.84 -3.36 29.98
C THR A 8 -8.63 -2.01 30.67
N SER A 9 -9.09 -1.90 31.92
CA SER A 9 -8.74 -0.77 32.78
C SER A 9 -7.23 -0.73 32.96
N ILE A 10 -6.62 0.39 32.57
CA ILE A 10 -5.18 0.63 32.68
C ILE A 10 -4.80 0.57 34.16
N ARG A 11 -4.09 -0.50 34.56
CA ARG A 11 -3.51 -0.63 35.90
C ARG A 11 -2.00 -0.40 35.81
N GLY A 12 -1.57 0.83 36.08
CA GLY A 12 -0.15 1.22 36.11
C GLY A 12 0.12 2.38 37.05
N THR A 13 1.30 2.41 37.66
CA THR A 13 1.73 3.48 38.57
C THR A 13 2.03 4.76 37.79
N LYS A 14 1.41 5.87 38.22
CA LYS A 14 1.61 7.22 37.65
C LYS A 14 3.10 7.59 37.75
N GLY A 15 3.82 7.54 36.61
CA GLY A 15 5.26 7.83 36.53
C GLY A 15 6.13 6.75 35.87
N TYR A 16 5.61 5.54 35.61
CA TYR A 16 6.39 4.42 35.05
C TYR A 16 6.00 4.01 33.63
N VAL A 17 5.26 4.85 32.90
CA VAL A 17 5.04 4.61 31.47
C VAL A 17 6.17 5.29 30.71
N ALA A 18 7.10 4.49 30.20
CA ALA A 18 8.22 5.00 29.41
C ALA A 18 7.67 5.77 28.19
N PRO A 19 8.00 7.08 28.03
CA PRO A 19 7.45 7.92 26.95
C PRO A 19 7.87 7.47 25.54
N LYS A 20 8.69 6.42 25.42
CA LYS A 20 9.18 5.89 24.15
C LYS A 20 8.17 5.01 23.41
N TRP A 21 7.18 4.43 24.08
CA TRP A 21 6.21 3.52 23.43
C TRP A 21 5.27 4.25 22.46
N PHE A 22 5.01 5.53 22.71
CA PHE A 22 4.20 6.39 21.82
C PHE A 22 5.01 7.06 20.72
N ARG A 23 6.34 6.96 20.73
CA ARG A 23 7.22 7.68 19.79
C ARG A 23 7.59 6.87 18.55
N SER A 24 7.45 5.54 18.56
CA SER A 24 7.77 4.66 17.43
C SER A 24 6.59 4.30 16.51
N THR A 25 5.38 4.75 16.83
CA THR A 25 4.13 4.36 16.15
C THR A 25 3.98 4.91 14.72
N PRO A 26 4.38 6.16 14.40
CA PRO A 26 4.19 6.73 13.06
C PRO A 26 5.02 6.02 11.98
N ILE A 27 6.24 5.56 12.32
CA ILE A 27 7.14 4.90 11.37
C ILE A 27 6.63 3.50 11.04
N ALA A 28 6.24 2.73 12.06
CA ALA A 28 5.66 1.39 11.86
C ALA A 28 4.41 1.45 10.98
N ALA A 29 3.48 2.37 11.27
CA ALA A 29 2.27 2.54 10.46
C ALA A 29 2.58 2.86 8.98
N LYS A 30 3.66 3.59 8.68
CA LYS A 30 4.08 3.90 7.30
C LYS A 30 4.78 2.72 6.62
N VAL A 31 5.42 1.83 7.38
CA VAL A 31 5.96 0.56 6.89
C VAL A 31 4.81 -0.41 6.56
N ASP A 32 3.76 -0.42 7.37
CA ASP A 32 2.55 -1.20 7.11
C ASP A 32 1.84 -0.71 5.84
N VAL A 33 1.73 0.61 5.64
CA VAL A 33 1.19 1.20 4.40
C VAL A 33 1.99 0.76 3.17
N TYR A 34 3.32 0.78 3.26
CA TYR A 34 4.18 0.31 2.16
C TYR A 34 3.91 -1.16 1.83
N SER A 35 3.88 -2.01 2.86
CA SER A 35 3.65 -3.45 2.71
C SER A 35 2.26 -3.73 2.15
N PHE A 36 1.26 -2.94 2.54
CA PHE A 36 -0.08 -2.97 1.95
C PHE A 36 -0.05 -2.60 0.46
N GLY A 37 0.69 -1.55 0.07
CA GLY A 37 0.83 -1.16 -1.32
C GLY A 37 1.42 -2.25 -2.21
N VAL A 38 2.47 -2.93 -1.73
CA VAL A 38 3.07 -4.08 -2.42
C VAL A 38 2.05 -5.22 -2.54
N MET A 39 1.38 -5.58 -1.45
CA MET A 39 0.36 -6.63 -1.46
C MET A 39 -0.80 -6.30 -2.41
N LEU A 40 -1.23 -5.04 -2.47
CA LEU A 40 -2.27 -4.60 -3.40
C LEU A 40 -1.82 -4.79 -4.87
N LEU A 41 -0.56 -4.49 -5.20
CA LEU A 41 -0.02 -4.80 -6.53
C LEU A 41 0.03 -6.30 -6.80
N GLU A 42 0.39 -7.13 -5.83
CA GLU A 42 0.36 -8.60 -6.01
C GLU A 42 -1.04 -9.10 -6.36
N VAL A 43 -2.06 -8.55 -5.68
CA VAL A 43 -3.46 -8.89 -5.91
C VAL A 43 -3.91 -8.42 -7.31
N ILE A 44 -3.62 -7.18 -7.67
CA ILE A 44 -3.97 -6.64 -9.00
C ILE A 44 -3.29 -7.44 -10.10
N CYS A 45 -1.99 -7.71 -9.95
CA CYS A 45 -1.19 -8.31 -10.99
C CYS A 45 -1.35 -9.82 -11.10
N CYS A 46 -2.06 -10.45 -10.14
CA CYS A 46 -2.06 -11.89 -9.92
C CYS A 46 -0.65 -12.53 -9.88
N ARG A 47 0.37 -11.72 -9.57
CA ARG A 47 1.79 -12.11 -9.52
C ARG A 47 2.26 -12.01 -8.08
N LYS A 48 2.90 -13.08 -7.59
CA LYS A 48 3.57 -13.02 -6.29
C LYS A 48 4.79 -12.12 -6.42
N SER A 49 4.99 -11.18 -5.49
CA SER A 49 6.17 -10.33 -5.40
C SER A 49 7.41 -11.07 -4.87
N VAL A 50 7.25 -12.34 -4.48
CA VAL A 50 8.30 -13.17 -3.90
C VAL A 50 8.20 -14.57 -4.49
N ASP A 51 9.20 -14.97 -5.28
CA ASP A 51 9.66 -16.35 -5.20
C ASP A 51 10.59 -16.47 -3.99
N VAL A 52 10.29 -17.38 -3.06
CA VAL A 52 10.99 -17.45 -1.75
C VAL A 52 12.45 -17.91 -1.93
N GLU A 53 12.82 -18.36 -3.13
CA GLU A 53 14.18 -18.78 -3.49
C GLU A 53 15.08 -17.62 -3.99
N SER A 54 14.53 -16.49 -4.45
CA SER A 54 15.29 -15.43 -5.15
C SER A 54 15.72 -14.23 -4.28
N GLY A 55 15.18 -14.08 -3.07
CA GLY A 55 15.72 -13.17 -2.06
C GLY A 55 15.88 -11.70 -2.52
N LYS A 56 14.78 -10.94 -2.53
CA LYS A 56 14.66 -9.47 -2.61
C LYS A 56 14.63 -8.80 -3.99
N GLU A 57 14.99 -9.47 -5.08
CA GLU A 57 14.99 -8.83 -6.41
C GLU A 57 13.57 -8.68 -7.00
N ASP A 58 12.70 -9.68 -6.81
CA ASP A 58 11.36 -9.71 -7.44
C ASP A 58 10.40 -8.60 -6.98
N LYS A 59 10.54 -8.11 -5.74
CA LYS A 59 9.67 -7.04 -5.20
C LYS A 59 9.91 -5.71 -5.88
N VAL A 60 11.19 -5.36 -6.07
CA VAL A 60 11.61 -4.12 -6.74
C VAL A 60 11.17 -4.20 -8.21
N ILE A 61 11.34 -5.36 -8.83
CA ILE A 61 10.91 -5.62 -10.20
C ILE A 61 9.39 -5.44 -10.36
N LEU A 62 8.57 -5.96 -9.43
CA LEU A 62 7.12 -5.80 -9.51
C LEU A 62 6.68 -4.34 -9.36
N THR A 63 7.25 -3.61 -8.39
CA THR A 63 6.88 -2.21 -8.14
C THR A 63 7.28 -1.30 -9.29
N ASP A 64 8.46 -1.51 -9.87
CA ASP A 64 8.96 -0.74 -11.00
C ASP A 64 8.15 -1.05 -12.26
N TRP A 65 7.95 -2.33 -12.57
CA TRP A 65 7.12 -2.75 -13.71
C TRP A 65 5.69 -2.23 -13.62
N ALA A 66 5.08 -2.25 -12.43
CA ALA A 66 3.74 -1.73 -12.23
C ALA A 66 3.66 -0.21 -12.45
N TYR A 67 4.69 0.53 -12.02
CA TYR A 67 4.76 1.96 -12.26
C TYR A 67 4.98 2.30 -13.74
N ASP A 68 5.87 1.57 -14.43
CA ASP A 68 6.11 1.75 -15.86
C ASP A 68 4.85 1.46 -16.68
N SER A 69 4.17 0.34 -16.40
CA SER A 69 2.89 -0.01 -17.04
C SER A 69 1.83 1.07 -16.81
N PHE A 70 1.78 1.65 -15.60
CA PHE A 70 0.90 2.77 -15.28
C PHE A 70 1.25 4.04 -16.07
N GLN A 71 2.54 4.39 -16.20
CA GLN A 71 2.98 5.56 -16.99
C GLN A 71 2.66 5.42 -18.47
N GLU A 72 2.78 4.21 -19.02
CA GLU A 72 2.48 3.89 -20.41
C GLU A 72 0.96 3.79 -20.68
N GLY A 73 0.14 3.80 -19.63
CA GLY A 73 -1.31 3.60 -19.73
C GLY A 73 -1.71 2.15 -20.05
N ALA A 74 -0.77 1.21 -19.94
CA ALA A 74 -0.95 -0.22 -20.20
C ALA A 74 -1.44 -0.94 -18.94
N LEU A 75 -2.62 -0.57 -18.44
CA LEU A 75 -3.18 -1.18 -17.22
C LEU A 75 -3.80 -2.56 -17.48
N ASP A 76 -4.24 -2.81 -18.70
CA ASP A 76 -4.81 -4.08 -19.16
C ASP A 76 -3.80 -5.23 -19.04
N VAL A 77 -2.51 -4.96 -19.31
CA VAL A 77 -1.45 -5.98 -19.16
C VAL A 77 -1.19 -6.37 -17.71
N MET A 78 -1.68 -5.57 -16.75
CA MET A 78 -1.51 -5.87 -15.33
C MET A 78 -2.43 -7.01 -14.87
N VAL A 79 -3.62 -7.15 -15.46
CA VAL A 79 -4.70 -8.00 -14.88
C VAL A 79 -4.91 -9.33 -15.60
N GLU A 80 -3.93 -9.81 -16.37
CA GLU A 80 -3.83 -11.11 -17.06
C GLU A 80 -5.11 -11.99 -17.04
N TYR A 81 -6.12 -11.61 -17.86
CA TYR A 81 -7.41 -12.29 -18.08
C TYR A 81 -8.50 -12.14 -16.99
N ASP A 82 -8.37 -11.20 -16.05
CA ASP A 82 -9.46 -10.81 -15.15
C ASP A 82 -10.50 -9.96 -15.91
N MET A 83 -11.57 -10.62 -16.35
CA MET A 83 -12.66 -9.95 -17.08
C MET A 83 -13.39 -8.90 -16.23
N GLU A 84 -13.47 -9.06 -14.91
CA GLU A 84 -14.11 -8.06 -14.05
C GLU A 84 -13.26 -6.79 -13.97
N ALA A 85 -11.93 -6.94 -13.88
CA ALA A 85 -11.02 -5.80 -13.90
C ALA A 85 -10.99 -5.09 -15.26
N LEU A 86 -11.07 -5.84 -16.37
CA LEU A 86 -11.14 -5.28 -17.72
C LEU A 86 -12.45 -4.54 -18.00
N ASP A 87 -13.55 -4.95 -17.36
CA ASP A 87 -14.86 -4.28 -17.47
C ASP A 87 -14.92 -2.96 -16.66
N ASP A 88 -14.04 -2.77 -15.66
CA ASP A 88 -13.97 -1.58 -14.81
C ASP A 88 -12.54 -1.00 -14.72
N MET A 89 -12.05 -0.53 -15.88
CA MET A 89 -10.71 0.07 -16.01
C MET A 89 -10.52 1.32 -15.14
N GLU A 90 -11.58 2.07 -14.83
CA GLU A 90 -11.52 3.24 -13.96
C GLU A 90 -11.20 2.83 -12.52
N LYS A 91 -11.87 1.78 -12.01
CA LYS A 91 -11.57 1.21 -10.69
C LYS A 91 -10.17 0.60 -10.66
N LEU A 92 -9.74 -0.08 -11.73
CA LEU A 92 -8.39 -0.61 -11.85
C LEU A 92 -7.35 0.50 -11.77
N GLU A 93 -7.48 1.55 -12.58
CA GLU A 93 -6.57 2.70 -12.55
C GLU A 93 -6.50 3.33 -11.17
N ARG A 94 -7.66 3.49 -10.50
CA ARG A 94 -7.73 4.01 -9.13
C ARG A 94 -6.97 3.13 -8.14
N PHE A 95 -7.12 1.81 -8.23
CA PHE A 95 -6.44 0.86 -7.34
C PHE A 95 -4.93 0.90 -7.56
N VAL A 96 -4.48 0.94 -8.82
CA VAL A 96 -3.07 1.07 -9.18
C VAL A 96 -2.48 2.38 -8.66
N LYS A 97 -3.17 3.52 -8.85
CA LYS A 97 -2.73 4.82 -8.29
C LYS A 97 -2.59 4.78 -6.77
N VAL A 98 -3.55 4.17 -6.07
CA VAL A 98 -3.48 4.01 -4.61
C VAL A 98 -2.27 3.17 -4.21
N ALA A 99 -2.03 2.06 -4.91
CA ALA A 99 -0.88 1.21 -4.65
C ALA A 99 0.44 1.98 -4.80
N ILE A 100 0.60 2.74 -5.90
CA ILE A 100 1.78 3.58 -6.18
C ILE A 100 1.98 4.65 -5.08
N TRP A 101 0.90 5.27 -4.58
CA TRP A 101 0.97 6.19 -3.43
C TRP A 101 1.46 5.50 -2.14
N CYS A 102 1.13 4.23 -1.94
CA CYS A 102 1.51 3.47 -0.75
C CYS A 102 2.98 3.04 -0.78
N ILE A 103 3.53 2.72 -1.96
CA ILE A 103 4.89 2.20 -2.12
C ILE A 103 5.97 3.28 -2.30
N GLN A 104 5.65 4.56 -2.10
CA GLN A 104 6.63 5.65 -2.20
C GLN A 104 7.85 5.40 -1.29
N GLU A 105 9.06 5.60 -1.79
CA GLU A 105 10.29 5.45 -0.99
C GLU A 105 10.28 6.42 0.19
N ASP A 106 9.90 7.69 -0.05
CA ASP A 106 9.66 8.65 1.01
C ASP A 106 8.37 8.34 1.79
N ALA A 107 8.53 7.88 3.03
CA ALA A 107 7.44 7.60 3.95
C ALA A 107 6.53 8.82 4.24
N SER A 108 7.01 10.04 4.02
CA SER A 108 6.23 11.27 4.21
C SER A 108 5.10 11.38 3.18
N LEU A 109 5.36 10.93 1.94
CA LEU A 109 4.42 10.96 0.81
C LEU A 109 3.31 9.92 0.93
N ARG A 110 3.59 8.80 1.63
CA ARG A 110 2.61 7.72 1.79
C ARG A 110 1.33 8.22 2.49
N PRO A 111 0.13 7.87 2.02
CA PRO A 111 -1.12 8.21 2.71
C PRO A 111 -1.24 7.50 4.07
N THR A 112 -2.19 7.94 4.90
CA THR A 112 -2.60 7.16 6.08
C THR A 112 -3.52 6.02 5.64
N MET A 113 -3.57 4.90 6.37
CA MET A 113 -4.48 3.79 6.03
C MET A 113 -5.95 4.21 5.91
N ARG A 114 -6.39 5.19 6.71
CA ARG A 114 -7.74 5.77 6.56
C ARG A 114 -7.92 6.46 5.21
N LYS A 115 -6.92 7.22 4.75
CA LYS A 115 -6.96 7.87 3.44
C LYS A 115 -6.91 6.84 2.31
N VAL A 116 -6.08 5.81 2.45
CA VAL A 116 -6.03 4.65 1.52
C VAL A 116 -7.42 4.03 1.36
N MET A 117 -8.10 3.74 2.47
CA MET A 117 -9.45 3.18 2.44
C MET A 117 -10.44 4.08 1.69
N HIS A 118 -10.49 5.38 2.01
CA HIS A 118 -11.38 6.30 1.30
C HIS A 118 -11.05 6.40 -0.20
N MET A 119 -9.76 6.36 -0.56
CA MET A 119 -9.33 6.34 -1.96
C MET A 119 -9.78 5.06 -2.67
N LEU A 120 -9.73 3.90 -1.98
CA LEU A 120 -10.19 2.58 -2.47
C LEU A 120 -11.71 2.43 -2.49
N GLU A 121 -12.45 3.21 -1.72
CA GLU A 121 -13.92 3.26 -1.78
C GLU A 121 -14.43 4.27 -2.84
N GLY A 122 -13.55 5.07 -3.43
CA GLY A 122 -13.93 6.14 -4.36
C GLY A 122 -14.57 7.35 -3.67
N VAL A 123 -14.40 7.47 -2.35
CA VAL A 123 -14.92 8.59 -1.54
C VAL A 123 -14.10 9.86 -1.77
N VAL A 124 -12.82 9.71 -2.13
CA VAL A 124 -11.93 10.81 -2.47
C VAL A 124 -11.19 10.51 -3.77
N ASP A 125 -10.99 11.55 -4.58
CA ASP A 125 -10.20 11.42 -5.80
C ASP A 125 -8.75 11.08 -5.50
N VAL A 126 -8.18 10.26 -6.38
CA VAL A 126 -6.79 9.82 -6.29
C VAL A 126 -5.98 10.63 -7.30
N PRO A 127 -5.14 11.59 -6.85
CA PRO A 127 -4.30 12.34 -7.76
C PRO A 127 -3.24 11.43 -8.38
N PHE A 128 -2.72 11.85 -9.53
CA PHE A 128 -1.60 11.16 -10.19
C PHE A 128 -0.42 11.04 -9.21
N PRO A 129 0.07 9.82 -8.92
CA PRO A 129 1.16 9.62 -7.97
C PRO A 129 2.51 10.01 -8.58
N PRO A 130 3.47 10.51 -7.77
CA PRO A 130 4.84 10.69 -8.20
C PRO A 130 5.56 9.34 -8.38
N CYS A 131 6.72 9.36 -9.04
CA CYS A 131 7.61 8.20 -9.15
C CYS A 131 7.97 7.66 -7.74
N PRO A 132 7.74 6.37 -7.44
CA PRO A 132 8.05 5.77 -6.14
C PRO A 132 9.52 5.86 -5.74
N SER A 133 10.43 5.78 -6.71
CA SER A 133 11.89 5.66 -6.55
C SER A 133 12.62 6.62 -7.51
N PRO A 134 12.56 7.95 -7.27
CA PRO A 134 13.10 8.94 -8.21
C PRO A 134 14.63 8.91 -8.36
N PHE A 135 15.34 8.11 -7.56
CA PHE A 135 16.81 8.04 -7.53
C PHE A 135 17.40 6.75 -8.09
N THR A 136 16.59 5.76 -8.46
CA THR A 136 17.04 4.54 -9.13
C THR A 136 17.08 4.76 -10.64
N THR A 137 17.99 5.63 -11.09
CA THR A 137 18.45 5.60 -12.49
C THR A 137 19.59 4.59 -12.57
N THR A 138 19.41 3.52 -13.34
CA THR A 138 20.50 2.67 -13.82
C THR A 138 20.33 2.46 -15.31
#